data_AF-A0A822DPV8-F1
#
_entry.id   AF-A0A822DPV8-F1
#
_cell.length_a   1.000
_cell.length_b   1.000
_cell.length_c   1.000
_cell.angle_alpha   90.00
_cell.angle_beta   90.00
_cell.angle_gamma   90.00
#
_symmetry.space_group_name_H-M   'P 1'
#
loop_
_entity.id
_entity.type
_entity.pdbx_description
1 polymer ?
#
loop_
_entity_poly.entity_id
_entity_poly.type
_entity_poly.pdbx_seq_one_letter_code
_entity_poly.pdbx_strand_id
1 'polypeptide(L)'
;IKSNEVELAHLYYLPKAHKLGTPLRPIISGLKHPTIRISKFLDELLRPLFDKITSNTTVTSGTKVIKQLHEWSKRNIGQETFICTMDVMDLYTMIPQTEVRGGDMGSSLTLTSANCYMFFYERDIVKQVNNSNGLYLRYIDDIFIIINWPIQHLSKQINRWNELDLNIKLKAQVGHSTNFLDLYIEIKNGELFIKVYHKPSYEPYYLPFNSIHLIHMKMNIPYAMLIRAIKYCST
;
A
#
# COMPACT_ATOMS: atom_id res chain seq x y z
N ILE A 1 -7.31 -16.38 28.83
CA ILE A 1 -6.19 -15.40 28.75
C ILE A 1 -6.55 -14.25 29.69
N LYS A 2 -5.79 -14.04 30.77
CA LYS A 2 -6.09 -12.98 31.76
C LYS A 2 -5.93 -11.60 31.10
N SER A 3 -6.98 -10.78 31.10
CA SER A 3 -7.08 -9.54 30.33
C SER A 3 -6.42 -8.31 30.98
N ASN A 4 -5.84 -8.46 32.17
CA ASN A 4 -5.34 -7.35 32.98
C ASN A 4 -3.83 -7.40 33.28
N GLU A 5 -3.09 -8.35 32.72
CA GLU A 5 -1.63 -8.39 32.88
C GLU A 5 -0.97 -7.43 31.89
N VAL A 6 -0.22 -6.48 32.43
CA VAL A 6 0.62 -5.53 31.69
C VAL A 6 1.97 -6.18 31.45
N GLU A 7 2.42 -6.19 30.20
CA GLU A 7 3.74 -6.73 29.82
C GLU A 7 4.54 -5.66 29.06
N LEU A 8 5.86 -5.73 29.21
CA LEU A 8 6.78 -4.95 28.40
C LEU A 8 6.71 -5.39 26.93
N ALA A 9 7.01 -4.46 26.03
CA ALA A 9 7.06 -4.80 24.62
C ALA A 9 8.23 -5.75 24.34
N HIS A 10 8.01 -6.77 23.50
CA HIS A 10 9.04 -7.74 23.13
C HIS A 10 9.44 -7.56 21.67
N LEU A 11 10.75 -7.53 21.40
CA LEU A 11 11.30 -7.51 20.05
C LEU A 11 11.48 -8.95 19.53
N TYR A 12 10.92 -9.23 18.36
CA TYR A 12 11.16 -10.48 17.63
C TYR A 12 11.34 -10.20 16.14
N TYR A 13 11.67 -11.23 15.36
CA TYR A 13 11.98 -11.08 13.94
C TYR A 13 11.11 -11.99 13.09
N LEU A 14 10.56 -11.47 11.99
CA LEU A 14 9.83 -12.23 10.98
C LEU A 14 10.65 -12.35 9.69
N PRO A 15 10.90 -13.56 9.16
CA PRO A 15 11.67 -13.74 7.94
C PRO A 15 10.89 -13.26 6.71
N LYS A 16 11.54 -12.47 5.84
CA LYS A 16 11.01 -12.17 4.50
C LYS A 16 11.45 -13.27 3.54
N ALA A 17 10.84 -14.45 3.64
CA ALA A 17 11.18 -15.64 2.84
C ALA A 17 11.24 -15.39 1.32
N HIS A 18 10.45 -14.41 0.84
CA HIS A 18 10.36 -14.02 -0.56
C HIS A 18 11.47 -13.08 -1.06
N LYS A 19 12.41 -12.65 -0.21
CA LYS A 19 13.55 -11.79 -0.60
C LYS A 19 14.85 -12.60 -0.57
N LEU A 20 15.74 -12.33 -1.52
CA LEU A 20 17.06 -12.96 -1.56
C LEU A 20 17.80 -12.75 -0.22
N GLY A 21 18.38 -13.81 0.32
CA GLY A 21 19.04 -13.78 1.63
C GLY A 21 18.09 -13.77 2.84
N THR A 22 16.77 -13.92 2.63
CA THR A 22 15.73 -14.03 3.67
C THR A 22 15.90 -13.02 4.81
N PRO A 23 16.00 -11.71 4.52
CA PRO A 23 16.22 -10.69 5.53
C PRO A 23 15.12 -10.71 6.59
N LEU A 24 15.52 -10.50 7.84
CA LEU A 24 14.61 -10.46 8.99
C LEU A 24 13.95 -9.08 9.11
N ARG A 25 12.63 -9.07 9.37
CA ARG A 25 11.87 -7.88 9.74
C ARG A 25 11.78 -7.81 11.27
N PRO A 26 12.39 -6.83 11.94
CA PRO A 26 12.16 -6.62 13.36
C PRO A 26 10.69 -6.22 13.59
N ILE A 27 10.07 -6.80 14.60
CA ILE A 27 8.72 -6.49 15.06
C ILE A 27 8.79 -6.29 16.57
N ILE A 28 8.27 -5.16 17.04
CA ILE A 28 8.00 -4.94 18.45
C ILE A 28 6.58 -5.46 18.69
N SER A 29 6.32 -6.15 19.80
CA SER A 29 4.97 -6.58 20.19
C SER A 29 4.59 -5.91 21.49
N GLY A 30 3.78 -4.87 21.40
CA GLY A 30 3.23 -4.12 22.53
C GLY A 30 1.76 -4.43 22.83
N LEU A 31 1.23 -5.60 22.46
CA LEU A 31 -0.21 -5.93 22.61
C LEU A 31 -0.76 -5.79 24.04
N LYS A 32 0.10 -5.91 25.05
CA LYS A 32 -0.22 -5.75 26.48
C LYS A 32 0.49 -4.56 27.14
N HIS A 33 1.04 -3.65 26.34
CA HIS A 33 1.76 -2.47 26.85
C HIS A 33 0.80 -1.48 27.53
N PRO A 34 1.21 -0.75 28.60
CA PRO A 34 0.34 0.18 29.32
C PRO A 34 -0.39 1.20 28.41
N THR A 35 0.26 1.63 27.33
CA THR A 35 -0.25 2.68 26.42
C THR A 35 -1.21 2.16 25.34
N ILE A 36 -1.41 0.84 25.21
CA ILE A 36 -2.21 0.27 24.11
C ILE A 36 -3.66 0.75 24.14
N ARG A 37 -4.23 0.97 25.33
CA ARG A 37 -5.62 1.43 25.48
C ARG A 37 -5.79 2.87 24.99
N ILE A 38 -4.83 3.76 25.30
CA ILE A 38 -4.85 5.14 24.82
C ILE A 38 -4.62 5.17 23.30
N SER A 39 -3.68 4.36 22.78
CA SER A 39 -3.47 4.20 21.34
C SER A 39 -4.74 3.78 20.60
N LYS A 40 -5.48 2.80 21.14
CA LYS A 40 -6.75 2.35 20.56
C LYS A 40 -7.82 3.43 20.60
N PHE A 41 -7.98 4.09 21.75
CA PHE A 41 -8.94 5.17 21.90
C PHE A 41 -8.69 6.32 20.89
N LEU A 42 -7.43 6.74 20.73
CA LEU A 42 -7.08 7.78 19.76
C LEU A 42 -7.28 7.31 18.32
N ASP A 43 -6.95 6.06 18.01
CA ASP A 43 -7.19 5.47 16.68
C ASP A 43 -8.69 5.43 16.35
N GLU A 44 -9.53 5.03 17.30
CA GLU A 44 -11.01 5.00 17.15
C GLU A 44 -11.60 6.38 16.86
N LEU A 45 -10.98 7.46 17.38
CA LEU A 45 -11.40 8.84 17.11
C LEU A 45 -10.89 9.35 15.75
N LEU A 46 -9.63 9.08 15.41
CA LEU A 46 -8.96 9.68 14.26
C LEU A 46 -9.23 8.94 12.96
N ARG A 47 -9.30 7.60 13.00
CA ARG A 47 -9.41 6.76 11.81
C ARG A 47 -10.66 7.05 10.97
N PRO A 48 -11.87 7.22 11.55
CA PRO A 48 -13.06 7.51 10.75
C PRO A 48 -12.98 8.87 10.03
N LEU A 49 -12.36 9.87 10.68
CA LEU A 49 -12.15 11.19 10.08
C LEU A 49 -11.16 11.11 8.92
N PHE A 50 -10.06 10.39 9.12
CA PHE A 50 -9.07 10.14 8.08
C PHE A 50 -9.70 9.46 6.87
N ASP A 51 -10.37 8.31 7.08
CA ASP A 51 -10.96 7.51 6.01
C ASP A 51 -12.01 8.30 5.21
N LYS A 52 -12.76 9.19 5.87
CA LYS A 52 -13.72 10.08 5.20
C LYS A 52 -13.03 11.04 4.24
N ILE A 53 -11.95 11.69 4.68
CA ILE A 53 -11.24 12.72 3.91
C ILE A 53 -10.41 12.10 2.78
N THR A 54 -9.82 10.92 3.02
CA THR A 54 -8.91 10.27 2.07
C THR A 54 -9.57 9.18 1.22
N SER A 55 -10.89 9.04 1.30
CA SER A 55 -11.67 8.03 0.58
C SER A 55 -11.39 7.95 -0.93
N ASN A 56 -11.02 9.06 -1.57
CA ASN A 56 -10.73 9.11 -3.00
C ASN A 56 -9.26 8.81 -3.35
N THR A 57 -8.32 9.09 -2.44
CA THR A 57 -6.87 8.95 -2.68
C THR A 57 -6.30 7.68 -2.06
N THR A 58 -6.86 7.20 -0.95
CA THR A 58 -6.39 6.00 -0.27
C THR A 58 -7.19 4.78 -0.71
N VAL A 59 -6.48 3.73 -1.10
CA VAL A 59 -7.04 2.44 -1.51
C VAL A 59 -6.66 1.37 -0.49
N THR A 60 -7.51 0.36 -0.37
CA THR A 60 -7.30 -0.77 0.57
C THR A 60 -7.32 -2.13 -0.12
N SER A 61 -7.74 -2.18 -1.39
CA SER A 61 -7.87 -3.41 -2.17
C SER A 61 -7.62 -3.19 -3.66
N GLY A 62 -7.11 -4.22 -4.34
CA GLY A 62 -6.96 -4.22 -5.80
C GLY A 62 -8.28 -3.98 -6.54
N THR A 63 -9.41 -4.46 -6.01
CA THR A 63 -10.75 -4.17 -6.59
C THR A 63 -11.07 -2.69 -6.69
N LYS A 64 -10.70 -1.90 -5.67
CA LYS A 64 -10.92 -0.45 -5.67
C LYS A 64 -10.03 0.25 -6.69
N VAL A 65 -8.77 -0.18 -6.78
CA VAL A 65 -7.81 0.29 -7.78
C VAL A 65 -8.33 0.03 -9.20
N ILE A 66 -8.76 -1.19 -9.50
CA ILE A 66 -9.32 -1.57 -10.80
C ILE A 66 -10.51 -0.68 -11.17
N LYS A 67 -11.44 -0.49 -10.24
CA LYS A 67 -12.63 0.35 -10.47
C LYS A 67 -12.24 1.79 -10.83
N GLN A 68 -11.36 2.40 -10.05
CA GLN A 68 -10.92 3.78 -10.29
C GLN A 68 -10.11 3.91 -11.59
N LEU A 69 -9.27 2.92 -11.90
CA LEU A 69 -8.51 2.88 -13.15
C LEU A 69 -9.42 2.75 -14.38
N HIS A 70 -10.42 1.87 -14.36
CA HIS A 70 -11.38 1.76 -15.45
C HIS A 70 -12.25 3.01 -15.62
N GLU A 71 -12.63 3.67 -14.53
CA GLU A 71 -13.37 4.94 -14.59
C GLU A 71 -12.51 6.06 -15.19
N TRP A 72 -11.24 6.13 -14.79
CA TRP A 72 -10.28 7.09 -15.32
C TRP A 72 -9.93 6.83 -16.79
N SER A 73 -9.70 5.58 -17.17
CA SER A 73 -9.24 5.22 -18.51
C SER A 73 -10.27 5.57 -19.59
N LYS A 74 -11.57 5.49 -19.29
CA LYS A 74 -12.65 5.84 -20.24
C LYS A 74 -12.55 7.24 -20.85
N ARG A 75 -11.87 8.18 -20.18
CA ARG A 75 -11.81 9.59 -20.61
C ARG A 75 -10.39 10.08 -20.88
N ASN A 76 -9.39 9.45 -20.26
CA ASN A 76 -8.06 10.02 -20.15
C ASN A 76 -6.95 9.16 -20.73
N ILE A 77 -7.18 7.86 -21.00
CA ILE A 77 -6.08 7.01 -21.46
C ILE A 77 -5.65 7.36 -22.89
N GLY A 78 -4.35 7.30 -23.15
CA GLY A 78 -3.75 7.52 -24.46
C GLY A 78 -2.38 6.85 -24.57
N GLN A 79 -1.74 7.00 -25.73
CA GLN A 79 -0.41 6.42 -25.99
C GLN A 79 0.69 7.05 -25.13
N GLU A 80 0.54 8.34 -24.82
CA GLU A 80 1.46 9.13 -23.98
C GLU A 80 1.11 9.04 -22.47
N THR A 81 0.29 8.07 -22.06
CA THR A 81 -0.01 7.86 -20.65
C THR A 81 1.14 7.11 -19.98
N PHE A 82 1.65 7.69 -18.90
CA PHE A 82 2.66 7.08 -18.06
C PHE A 82 2.10 6.68 -16.70
N ILE A 83 2.63 5.57 -16.19
CA ILE A 83 2.41 5.11 -14.83
C ILE A 83 3.68 5.40 -14.02
N CYS A 84 3.50 5.95 -12.83
CA CYS A 84 4.56 6.17 -11.85
C CYS A 84 4.18 5.49 -10.54
N THR A 85 5.00 4.54 -10.09
CA THR A 85 4.93 3.99 -8.74
C THR A 85 6.05 4.55 -7.89
N MET A 86 5.74 4.89 -6.64
CA MET A 86 6.70 5.44 -5.70
C MET A 86 6.61 4.71 -4.37
N ASP A 87 7.75 4.25 -3.88
CA ASP A 87 7.89 3.68 -2.55
C ASP A 87 8.35 4.80 -1.59
N VAL A 88 7.60 5.00 -0.49
CA VAL A 88 7.96 5.95 0.57
C VAL A 88 8.96 5.28 1.50
N MET A 89 10.22 5.70 1.41
CA MET A 89 11.25 5.17 2.29
C MET A 89 11.03 5.64 3.72
N ASP A 90 11.21 4.72 4.67
CA ASP A 90 11.37 5.05 6.10
C ASP A 90 10.18 5.76 6.77
N LEU A 91 8.95 5.62 6.24
CA LEU A 91 7.75 6.30 6.75
C LEU A 91 7.57 6.24 8.29
N TYR A 92 7.83 5.07 8.89
CA TYR A 92 7.60 4.84 10.32
C TYR A 92 8.75 5.29 11.23
N THR A 93 9.95 5.50 10.69
CA THR A 93 11.09 5.99 11.48
C THR A 93 11.10 7.52 11.58
N MET A 94 10.27 8.20 10.79
CA MET A 94 10.14 9.68 10.77
C MET A 94 9.15 10.25 11.79
N ILE A 95 8.37 9.41 12.47
CA ILE A 95 7.57 9.84 13.62
C ILE A 95 8.56 10.05 14.79
N PRO A 96 8.61 11.25 15.43
CA PRO A 96 9.58 11.56 16.48
C PRO A 96 9.65 10.48 17.55
N GLN A 97 10.74 9.71 17.56
CA GLN A 97 10.96 8.65 18.54
C GLN A 97 11.40 9.18 19.90
N THR A 98 11.61 10.50 20.02
CA THR A 98 12.08 11.17 21.23
C THR A 98 11.03 11.22 22.35
N GLU A 99 9.73 11.09 22.03
CA GLU A 99 8.65 11.01 23.04
C GLU A 99 7.93 9.66 23.05
N VAL A 100 8.01 8.89 21.96
CA VAL A 100 7.48 7.53 21.89
C VAL A 100 8.65 6.56 21.92
N ARG A 101 9.03 6.15 23.14
CA ARG A 101 10.03 5.09 23.36
C ARG A 101 9.51 3.79 22.74
N GLY A 102 9.84 3.56 21.47
CA GLY A 102 9.34 2.45 20.67
C GLY A 102 8.04 2.77 19.95
N GLY A 103 8.14 3.42 18.78
CA GLY A 103 7.08 3.38 17.78
C GLY A 103 6.93 1.94 17.28
N ASP A 104 6.13 1.16 17.98
CA ASP A 104 5.81 -0.20 17.58
C ASP A 104 5.06 -0.13 16.23
N MET A 105 5.58 -0.80 15.19
CA MET A 105 4.89 -0.98 13.90
C MET A 105 3.54 -1.70 14.06
N GLY A 106 3.27 -2.30 15.23
CA GLY A 106 2.01 -2.94 15.60
C GLY A 106 1.04 -2.07 16.41
N SER A 107 1.38 -0.83 16.78
CA SER A 107 0.44 0.05 17.50
C SER A 107 -0.56 0.70 16.53
N SER A 108 -1.85 0.67 16.88
CA SER A 108 -2.92 1.23 16.05
C SER A 108 -2.71 2.72 15.76
N LEU A 109 -2.21 3.47 16.74
CA LEU A 109 -1.94 4.90 16.61
C LEU A 109 -0.77 5.18 15.67
N THR A 110 0.31 4.38 15.69
CA THR A 110 1.46 4.57 14.80
C THR A 110 1.03 4.61 13.33
N LEU A 111 0.17 3.67 12.93
CA LEU A 111 -0.34 3.59 11.55
C LEU A 111 -1.21 4.80 11.19
N THR A 112 -2.07 5.24 12.11
CA THR A 112 -2.95 6.38 11.87
C THR A 112 -2.17 7.70 11.85
N SER A 113 -1.17 7.87 12.72
CA SER A 113 -0.25 9.01 12.68
C SER A 113 0.57 9.06 11.39
N ALA A 114 1.13 7.92 10.95
CA ALA A 114 1.85 7.84 9.67
C ALA A 114 0.95 8.22 8.48
N ASN A 115 -0.28 7.73 8.48
CA ASN A 115 -1.28 8.06 7.46
C ASN A 115 -1.64 9.55 7.47
N CYS A 116 -1.82 10.15 8.65
CA CYS A 116 -2.07 11.59 8.78
C CYS A 116 -0.88 12.42 8.26
N TYR A 117 0.36 12.03 8.59
CA TYR A 117 1.55 12.70 8.08
C TYR A 117 1.61 12.65 6.55
N MET A 118 1.40 11.46 5.97
CA MET A 118 1.33 11.29 4.52
C MET A 118 0.22 12.12 3.88
N PHE A 119 -0.93 12.27 4.53
CA PHE A 119 -2.02 13.10 4.02
C PHE A 119 -1.61 14.57 3.87
N PHE A 120 -0.88 15.13 4.83
CA PHE A 120 -0.40 16.51 4.74
C PHE A 120 0.66 16.67 3.64
N TYR A 121 1.59 15.73 3.55
CA TYR A 121 2.61 15.71 2.51
C TYR A 121 2.02 15.59 1.10
N GLU A 122 1.09 14.65 0.89
CA GLU A 122 0.56 14.32 -0.43
C GLU A 122 -0.47 15.34 -0.94
N ARG A 123 -1.00 16.21 -0.09
CA ARG A 123 -2.09 17.13 -0.44
C ARG A 123 -1.81 17.97 -1.68
N ASP A 124 -0.61 18.51 -1.79
CA ASP A 124 -0.26 19.39 -2.92
C ASP A 124 0.13 18.58 -4.17
N ILE A 125 0.64 17.36 -4.00
CA ILE A 125 0.87 16.39 -5.08
C ILE A 125 -0.48 15.99 -5.69
N VAL A 126 -1.44 15.58 -4.86
CA VAL A 126 -2.79 15.18 -5.27
C VAL A 126 -3.47 16.30 -6.06
N LYS A 127 -3.38 17.55 -5.59
CA LYS A 127 -3.92 18.70 -6.32
C LYS A 127 -3.29 18.87 -7.70
N GLN A 128 -1.97 18.79 -7.81
CA GLN A 128 -1.26 18.91 -9.08
C GLN A 128 -1.67 17.80 -10.06
N VAL A 129 -1.75 16.55 -9.58
CA VAL A 129 -2.16 15.40 -10.38
C VAL A 129 -3.62 15.57 -10.85
N ASN A 130 -4.54 15.93 -9.94
CA ASN A 130 -5.95 16.13 -10.29
C ASN A 130 -6.15 17.27 -11.30
N ASN A 131 -5.41 18.39 -11.17
CA ASN A 131 -5.48 19.51 -12.12
C ASN A 131 -5.06 19.13 -13.54
N SER A 132 -4.27 18.05 -13.68
CA SER A 132 -3.85 17.50 -14.96
C SER A 132 -4.74 16.35 -15.47
N ASN A 133 -5.87 16.10 -14.81
CA ASN A 133 -6.72 14.94 -15.01
C ASN A 133 -5.99 13.60 -14.81
N GLY A 134 -4.91 13.56 -14.03
CA GLY A 134 -4.28 12.32 -13.59
C GLY A 134 -5.06 11.66 -12.45
N LEU A 135 -4.69 10.43 -12.12
CA LEU A 135 -5.22 9.71 -10.97
C LEU A 135 -4.09 9.41 -10.00
N TYR A 136 -4.30 9.78 -8.73
CA TYR A 136 -3.41 9.51 -7.61
C TYR A 136 -4.07 8.51 -6.67
N LEU A 137 -3.37 7.41 -6.37
CA LEU A 137 -3.78 6.39 -5.42
C LEU A 137 -2.63 6.10 -4.45
N ARG A 138 -2.95 5.84 -3.18
CA ARG A 138 -1.98 5.40 -2.17
C ARG A 138 -2.49 4.21 -1.41
N TYR A 139 -1.61 3.24 -1.18
CA TYR A 139 -1.80 2.15 -0.23
C TYR A 139 -0.67 2.20 0.80
N ILE A 140 -0.96 2.70 2.00
CA ILE A 140 0.01 2.84 3.10
C ILE A 140 1.26 3.62 2.63
N ASP A 141 2.34 2.93 2.29
CA ASP A 141 3.66 3.40 1.84
C ASP A 141 3.83 3.38 0.32
N ASP A 142 3.00 2.63 -0.41
CA ASP A 142 3.05 2.54 -1.87
C ASP A 142 2.15 3.61 -2.50
N ILE A 143 2.73 4.47 -3.34
CA ILE A 143 2.01 5.47 -4.14
C ILE A 143 1.95 5.02 -5.60
N PHE A 144 0.80 5.23 -6.22
CA PHE A 144 0.52 4.98 -7.62
C PHE A 144 -0.05 6.24 -8.28
N ILE A 145 0.54 6.65 -9.39
CA ILE A 145 0.07 7.77 -10.21
C ILE A 145 -0.03 7.30 -11.65
N ILE A 146 -1.12 7.65 -12.33
CA ILE A 146 -1.28 7.52 -13.77
C ILE A 146 -1.66 8.88 -14.36
N ILE A 147 -0.91 9.33 -15.36
CA ILE A 147 -0.94 10.72 -15.83
C ILE A 147 -0.46 10.86 -17.28
N ASN A 148 -0.93 11.89 -17.98
CA ASN A 148 -0.57 12.21 -19.37
C ASN A 148 0.44 13.35 -19.47
N TRP A 149 1.42 13.38 -18.57
CA TRP A 149 2.49 14.37 -18.65
C TRP A 149 3.65 13.87 -19.51
N PRO A 150 4.37 14.78 -20.19
CA PRO A 150 5.65 14.46 -20.79
C PRO A 150 6.59 13.90 -19.72
N ILE A 151 7.30 12.82 -20.06
CA ILE A 151 8.19 12.12 -19.13
C ILE A 151 9.23 13.04 -18.46
N GLN A 152 9.72 14.05 -19.19
CA GLN A 152 10.66 15.05 -18.68
C GLN A 152 10.04 15.97 -17.62
N HIS A 153 8.76 16.33 -17.79
CA HIS A 153 8.04 17.11 -16.79
C HIS A 153 7.78 16.26 -15.54
N LEU A 154 7.34 15.02 -15.72
CA LEU A 154 7.09 14.09 -14.63
C LEU A 154 8.34 13.82 -13.79
N SER A 155 9.49 13.55 -14.42
CA SER A 155 10.76 13.32 -13.71
C SER A 155 11.20 14.55 -12.92
N LYS A 156 11.05 15.76 -13.49
CA LYS A 156 11.32 17.01 -12.77
C LYS A 156 10.39 17.19 -11.57
N GLN A 157 9.10 16.88 -11.71
CA GLN A 157 8.14 16.98 -10.60
C GLN A 157 8.45 15.98 -9.49
N ILE A 158 8.82 14.75 -9.82
CA ILE A 158 9.25 13.75 -8.83
C ILE A 158 10.43 14.25 -8.01
N ASN A 159 11.42 14.88 -8.65
CA ASN A 159 12.56 15.47 -7.93
C ASN A 159 12.12 16.60 -6.98
N ARG A 160 11.19 17.46 -7.42
CA ARG A 160 10.63 18.51 -6.56
C ARG A 160 9.84 17.95 -5.39
N TRP A 161 9.07 16.88 -5.60
CA TRP A 161 8.33 16.22 -4.52
C TRP A 161 9.30 15.65 -3.48
N ASN A 162 10.42 15.09 -3.90
CA ASN A 162 11.51 14.62 -3.02
C ASN A 162 12.22 15.73 -2.22
N GLU A 163 12.02 17.00 -2.58
CA GLU A 163 12.55 18.17 -1.89
C GLU A 163 11.51 18.83 -0.96
N LEU A 164 10.23 18.42 -1.01
CA LEU A 164 9.16 19.03 -0.19
C LEU A 164 9.35 18.79 1.31
N ASP A 165 9.92 17.64 1.66
CA ASP A 165 10.13 17.24 3.05
C ASP A 165 11.51 16.60 3.20
N LEU A 166 12.22 16.95 4.27
CA LEU A 166 13.55 16.40 4.57
C LEU A 166 13.47 14.94 5.00
N ASN A 167 12.36 14.54 5.61
CA ASN A 167 12.15 13.22 6.20
C ASN A 167 11.56 12.21 5.21
N ILE A 168 10.90 12.67 4.15
CA ILE A 168 10.32 11.79 3.13
C ILE A 168 11.28 11.66 1.94
N LYS A 169 11.54 10.41 1.54
CA LYS A 169 12.21 10.09 0.29
C LYS A 169 11.37 9.12 -0.52
N LEU A 170 11.06 9.51 -1.75
CA LEU A 170 10.30 8.77 -2.75
C LEU A 170 11.26 8.09 -3.72
N LYS A 171 11.16 6.78 -3.81
CA LYS A 171 11.83 6.00 -4.85
C LYS A 171 10.86 5.72 -5.98
N ALA A 172 10.96 6.50 -7.05
CA ALA A 172 10.05 6.42 -8.19
C ALA A 172 10.50 5.40 -9.26
N GLN A 173 9.52 4.74 -9.87
CA GLN A 173 9.65 3.95 -11.08
C GLN A 173 8.58 4.43 -12.06
N VAL A 174 9.00 4.83 -13.26
CA VAL A 174 8.11 5.35 -14.30
C VAL A 174 8.17 4.44 -15.52
N GLY A 175 7.01 4.15 -16.11
CA GLY A 175 6.92 3.34 -17.32
C GLY A 175 5.49 3.20 -17.81
N HIS A 176 5.28 2.33 -18.79
CA HIS A 176 3.95 1.96 -19.28
C HIS A 176 3.38 0.71 -18.59
N SER A 177 4.19 0.01 -17.80
CA SER A 177 3.75 -1.10 -16.98
C SER A 177 4.34 -1.03 -15.57
N THR A 178 3.59 -1.54 -14.60
CA THR A 178 4.03 -1.60 -13.21
C THR A 178 3.26 -2.68 -12.45
N ASN A 179 3.75 -2.97 -11.25
CA ASN A 179 3.04 -3.77 -10.26
C ASN A 179 2.58 -2.86 -9.12
N PHE A 180 1.31 -2.97 -8.74
CA PHE A 180 0.77 -2.26 -7.59
C PHE A 180 -0.21 -3.18 -6.86
N LEU A 181 -0.02 -3.39 -5.55
CA LEU A 181 -0.69 -4.43 -4.79
C LEU A 181 -0.51 -5.83 -5.42
N ASP A 182 -1.61 -6.51 -5.70
CA ASP A 182 -1.67 -7.80 -6.38
C ASP A 182 -2.07 -7.67 -7.86
N LEU A 183 -1.85 -6.49 -8.45
CA LEU A 183 -2.14 -6.16 -9.84
C LEU A 183 -0.86 -5.89 -10.62
N TYR A 184 -0.81 -6.42 -11.84
CA TYR A 184 0.07 -5.93 -12.89
C TYR A 184 -0.80 -5.09 -13.81
N ILE A 185 -0.35 -3.86 -14.06
CA ILE A 185 -1.06 -2.86 -14.84
C ILE A 185 -0.15 -2.50 -16.01
N GLU A 186 -0.68 -2.53 -17.23
CA GLU A 186 0.06 -2.20 -18.45
C GLU A 186 -0.81 -1.34 -19.37
N ILE A 187 -0.19 -0.33 -19.96
CA ILE A 187 -0.77 0.52 -20.99
C ILE A 187 -0.14 0.12 -22.30
N LYS A 188 -0.95 -0.37 -23.23
CA LYS A 188 -0.49 -0.81 -24.54
C LYS A 188 -1.39 -0.22 -25.60
N ASN A 189 -0.79 0.49 -26.56
CA ASN A 189 -1.51 1.13 -27.67
C ASN A 189 -2.65 2.08 -27.23
N GLY A 190 -2.55 2.68 -26.04
CA GLY A 190 -3.62 3.52 -25.47
C GLY A 190 -4.75 2.74 -24.81
N GLU A 191 -4.61 1.44 -24.58
CA GLU A 191 -5.57 0.62 -23.84
C GLU A 191 -4.97 0.14 -22.51
N LEU A 192 -5.85 -0.04 -21.52
CA LEU A 192 -5.49 -0.48 -20.17
C LEU A 192 -5.64 -2.00 -20.06
N PHE A 193 -4.54 -2.69 -19.79
CA PHE A 193 -4.50 -4.11 -19.50
C PHE A 193 -4.18 -4.33 -18.02
N ILE A 194 -4.97 -5.17 -17.36
CA ILE A 194 -4.77 -5.54 -15.95
C ILE A 194 -4.74 -7.05 -15.86
N LYS A 195 -3.78 -7.59 -15.10
CA LYS A 195 -3.73 -9.01 -14.74
C LYS A 195 -3.34 -9.19 -13.28
N VAL A 196 -3.63 -10.37 -12.73
CA VAL A 196 -3.16 -10.74 -11.39
C VAL A 196 -1.63 -10.81 -11.38
N TYR A 197 -1.00 -10.10 -10.44
CA TYR A 197 0.44 -10.18 -10.24
C TYR A 197 0.81 -11.11 -9.09
N HIS A 198 1.82 -11.94 -9.33
CA HIS A 198 2.49 -12.74 -8.33
C HIS A 198 3.98 -12.39 -8.36
N LYS A 199 4.57 -12.16 -7.17
CA LYS A 199 6.02 -11.91 -7.09
C LYS A 199 6.78 -13.13 -7.64
N PRO A 200 7.95 -12.96 -8.28
CA PRO A 200 8.71 -14.08 -8.84
C PRO A 200 9.09 -15.16 -7.81
N SER A 201 9.27 -14.74 -6.56
CA SER A 201 9.55 -15.59 -5.40
C SER A 201 8.30 -16.24 -4.78
N TYR A 202 7.14 -16.08 -5.40
CA TYR A 202 5.91 -16.68 -4.93
C TYR A 202 5.93 -18.16 -5.25
N GLU A 203 6.23 -18.98 -4.25
CA GLU A 203 5.91 -20.40 -4.29
C GLU A 203 4.43 -20.56 -3.94
N PRO A 204 3.57 -21.00 -4.88
CA PRO A 204 2.19 -21.24 -4.55
C PRO A 204 2.11 -22.43 -3.58
N TYR A 205 1.88 -22.14 -2.30
CA TYR A 205 1.57 -23.18 -1.33
C TYR A 205 0.14 -23.65 -1.55
N TYR A 206 -0.01 -24.76 -2.24
CA TYR A 206 -1.28 -25.47 -2.35
C TYR A 206 -1.44 -26.39 -1.15
N LEU A 207 -2.59 -26.28 -0.49
CA LEU A 207 -2.93 -27.17 0.60
C LEU A 207 -2.99 -28.61 0.07
N PRO A 208 -2.17 -29.56 0.59
CA PRO A 208 -2.18 -30.92 0.10
C PRO A 208 -3.58 -31.52 0.25
N PHE A 209 -4.09 -32.18 -0.80
CA PHE A 209 -5.44 -32.75 -0.75
C PHE A 209 -5.58 -33.79 0.37
N ASN A 210 -4.49 -34.48 0.72
CA ASN A 210 -4.44 -35.50 1.78
C ASN A 210 -4.25 -34.92 3.19
N SER A 211 -4.16 -33.60 3.35
CA SER A 211 -4.07 -32.96 4.66
C SER A 211 -5.36 -33.17 5.49
N ILE A 212 -5.28 -33.02 6.80
CA ILE A 212 -6.40 -33.22 7.75
C ILE A 212 -7.41 -32.04 7.71
N HIS A 213 -7.27 -31.12 6.75
CA HIS A 213 -8.18 -29.98 6.62
C HIS A 213 -9.54 -30.37 6.01
N LEU A 214 -10.58 -29.63 6.41
CA LEU A 214 -11.95 -29.83 5.93
C LEU A 214 -12.03 -29.63 4.42
N ILE A 215 -12.88 -30.42 3.74
CA ILE A 215 -12.98 -30.44 2.28
C ILE A 215 -13.32 -29.06 1.68
N HIS A 216 -14.15 -28.28 2.35
CA HIS A 216 -14.52 -26.94 1.90
C HIS A 216 -13.32 -25.98 1.89
N MET A 217 -12.36 -26.12 2.80
CA MET A 217 -11.13 -25.29 2.80
C MET A 217 -10.28 -25.60 1.57
N LYS A 218 -10.14 -26.89 1.23
CA LYS A 218 -9.39 -27.36 0.05
C LYS A 218 -10.02 -26.86 -1.25
N MET A 219 -11.35 -26.86 -1.35
CA MET A 219 -12.08 -26.36 -2.53
C MET A 219 -12.10 -24.83 -2.61
N ASN A 220 -12.14 -24.14 -1.47
CA ASN A 220 -12.19 -22.67 -1.46
C ASN A 220 -10.90 -22.01 -1.93
N ILE A 221 -9.73 -22.66 -1.76
CA ILE A 221 -8.45 -22.12 -2.23
C ILE A 221 -8.44 -21.92 -3.76
N PRO A 222 -8.63 -22.95 -4.61
CA PRO A 222 -8.67 -22.77 -6.06
C PRO A 222 -9.87 -21.90 -6.49
N TYR A 223 -11.01 -22.02 -5.82
CA TYR A 223 -12.19 -21.19 -6.12
C TYR A 223 -11.93 -19.69 -5.91
N ALA A 224 -11.32 -19.31 -4.78
CA ALA A 224 -10.97 -17.91 -4.50
C ALA A 224 -9.91 -17.38 -5.47
N MET A 225 -8.93 -18.21 -5.84
CA MET A 225 -7.94 -17.86 -6.87
C MET A 225 -8.59 -17.60 -8.23
N LEU A 226 -9.52 -18.45 -8.65
CA LEU A 226 -10.25 -18.28 -9.90
C LEU A 226 -11.13 -17.03 -9.89
N ILE A 227 -11.90 -16.80 -8.81
CA ILE A 227 -12.68 -15.57 -8.65
C ILE A 227 -11.78 -14.34 -8.76
N ARG A 228 -10.59 -14.38 -8.15
CA ARG A 228 -9.65 -13.26 -8.22
C ARG A 228 -9.17 -13.02 -9.64
N ALA A 229 -8.81 -14.09 -10.37
CA ALA A 229 -8.43 -13.98 -11.78
C ALA A 229 -9.56 -13.37 -12.62
N ILE A 230 -10.80 -13.84 -12.46
CA ILE A 230 -11.97 -13.32 -13.18
C ILE A 230 -12.23 -11.84 -12.85
N LYS A 231 -12.08 -11.44 -11.59
CA LYS A 231 -12.32 -10.06 -11.16
C LYS A 231 -11.25 -9.09 -11.64
N TYR A 232 -10.01 -9.54 -11.81
CA TYR A 232 -8.86 -8.66 -11.99
C TYR A 232 -8.35 -8.62 -13.41
N CYS A 233 -8.46 -9.73 -14.15
CA CYS A 233 -7.96 -9.78 -15.50
C CYS A 233 -8.90 -9.04 -16.44
N SER A 234 -8.36 -8.12 -17.23
CA SER A 234 -9.05 -7.57 -18.39
C SER A 234 -9.22 -8.69 -19.44
N THR A 235 -10.45 -8.91 -19.89
CA THR A 235 -10.79 -9.80 -21.02
C THR A 235 -10.60 -9.12 -22.35
#